data_AF-A0A2N1Q3W2-F1
#
_entry.id   AF-A0A2N1Q3W2-F1
#
_cell.length_a   1.000
_cell.length_b   1.000
_cell.length_c   1.000
_cell.angle_alpha   90.00
_cell.angle_beta   90.00
_cell.angle_gamma   90.00
#
_symmetry.space_group_name_H-M   'P 1'
#
loop_
_entity.id
_entity.type
_entity.pdbx_description
1 polymer ?
#
loop_
_entity_poly.entity_id
_entity_poly.type
_entity_poly.pdbx_seq_one_letter_code
_entity_poly.pdbx_strand_id
1 'polypeptide(L)' 'MTWLHWVLFAIALILITLVMVQESKDDVKNTFSGEKSDLFKNQKQRGSELFMARLTTGVSIVFAVFAVLALVII' A
#
# COMPACT_ATOMS: atom_id res chain seq x y z
N MET A 1 -28.14 -2.80 7.76
CA MET A 1 -26.96 -3.57 7.28
C MET A 1 -27.15 -3.86 5.80
N THR A 2 -26.83 -2.90 4.94
CA THR A 2 -26.87 -3.13 3.50
C THR A 2 -25.75 -4.10 3.10
N TRP A 3 -25.94 -4.84 2.00
CA TRP A 3 -24.95 -5.77 1.43
C TRP A 3 -23.60 -5.10 1.14
N LEU A 4 -23.61 -3.77 0.95
CA LEU A 4 -22.44 -2.95 0.72
C LEU A 4 -21.46 -2.94 1.89
N HIS A 5 -21.94 -3.00 3.15
CA HIS A 5 -21.05 -3.07 4.32
C HIS A 5 -20.25 -4.37 4.36
N TRP A 6 -20.86 -5.50 3.96
CA TRP A 6 -20.18 -6.80 3.91
C TRP A 6 -19.08 -6.82 2.84
N VAL A 7 -19.34 -6.21 1.69
CA VAL A 7 -18.34 -6.05 0.62
C VAL A 7 -17.19 -5.16 1.08
N LEU A 8 -17.49 -4.03 1.73
CA LEU A 8 -16.47 -3.12 2.25
C LEU A 8 -15.57 -3.79 3.29
N PHE A 9 -16.16 -4.59 4.18
CA PHE A 9 -15.44 -5.35 5.19
C PHE A 9 -14.47 -6.37 4.58
N ALA A 10 -14.90 -7.09 3.54
CA ALA A 10 -14.04 -8.03 2.83
C ALA A 10 -12.86 -7.32 2.13
N ILE A 11 -13.12 -6.19 1.45
CA ILE A 11 -12.07 -5.41 0.79
C ILE A 11 -11.06 -4.88 1.81
N ALA A 12 -11.54 -4.38 2.96
CA ALA A 12 -10.67 -3.89 4.04
C ALA A 12 -9.73 -4.98 4.57
N LEU A 13 -10.25 -6.20 4.80
CA LEU A 13 -9.45 -7.33 5.24
C LEU A 13 -8.32 -7.66 4.26
N ILE A 14 -8.62 -7.72 2.95
CA ILE A 14 -7.63 -7.97 1.91
C ILE A 14 -6.56 -6.88 1.90
N LEU A 15 -6.96 -5.62 2.04
CA LEU A 15 -6.05 -4.48 2.05
C LEU A 15 -5.07 -4.52 3.23
N ILE A 16 -5.57 -4.82 4.43
CA ILE A 16 -4.75 -4.94 5.63
C ILE A 16 -3.72 -6.05 5.44
N THR A 17 -4.13 -7.21 4.93
CA THR A 17 -3.20 -8.32 4.67
C THR A 17 -2.14 -7.97 3.62
N LEU A 18 -2.51 -7.25 2.56
CA LEU A 18 -1.57 -6.77 1.54
C LEU A 18 -0.53 -5.80 2.11
N VAL A 19 -0.97 -4.84 2.92
CA VAL A 19 -0.08 -3.84 3.53
C VAL A 19 0.84 -4.49 4.56
N MET A 20 0.35 -5.43 5.37
CA MET A 20 1.20 -6.15 6.33
C MET A 20 2.31 -6.97 5.68
N VAL A 21 2.10 -7.50 4.48
CA VAL A 21 3.11 -8.28 3.73
C VAL A 21 4.16 -7.39 3.09
N GLN A 22 3.90 -6.09 2.93
CA GLN A 22 4.89 -5.13 2.44
C GLN A 22 5.82 -4.70 3.58
N GLU A 23 6.98 -5.35 3.68
CA GLU A 23 8.05 -4.92 4.58
C GLU A 23 8.62 -3.55 4.15
N SER A 24 8.74 -2.61 5.08
CA SER A 24 9.49 -1.37 4.88
C SER A 24 10.98 -1.68 4.85
N LYS A 25 11.58 -1.71 3.66
CA LYS A 25 13.03 -1.73 3.48
C LYS A 25 13.64 -0.36 3.79
N ASP A 26 13.59 0.05 5.05
CA ASP A 26 14.38 1.20 5.52
C ASP A 26 15.69 0.69 6.11
N ASP A 27 16.74 0.70 5.28
CA ASP A 27 18.09 0.32 5.67
C ASP A 27 18.72 1.47 6.49
N VAL A 28 18.44 1.47 7.80
CA VAL A 28 18.87 2.51 8.77
C VAL A 28 20.40 2.71 8.76
N LYS A 29 21.18 1.73 8.28
CA LYS A 29 22.64 1.82 8.17
C LYS A 29 23.13 2.84 7.14
N ASN A 30 22.32 3.24 6.15
CA ASN A 30 22.74 4.15 5.07
C ASN A 30 22.48 5.65 5.38
N THR A 31 22.02 5.98 6.59
CA THR A 31 21.75 7.36 7.04
C THR A 31 22.90 7.96 7.85
N PHE A 32 23.84 7.14 8.35
CA PHE A 32 24.94 7.61 9.19
C PHE A 32 26.27 7.84 8.45
N SER A 33 26.39 7.50 7.15
CA SER A 33 27.69 7.50 6.44
C SER A 33 28.00 8.74 5.58
N GLY A 34 27.24 9.84 5.70
CA GLY A 34 27.68 11.23 5.51
C GLY A 34 28.25 11.73 4.17
N GLU A 35 28.70 10.91 3.22
CA GLU A 35 29.38 11.42 2.02
C GLU A 35 29.20 10.45 0.84
N LYS A 36 28.42 10.87 -0.17
CA LYS A 36 28.38 10.31 -1.55
C LYS A 36 27.55 9.03 -1.85
N SER A 37 26.59 8.63 -1.01
CA SER A 37 25.73 7.45 -1.26
C SER A 37 24.31 7.77 -1.81
N ASP A 38 23.85 9.01 -1.73
CA ASP A 38 22.44 9.36 -2.03
C ASP A 38 22.02 9.18 -3.50
N LEU A 39 22.96 9.14 -4.44
CA LEU A 39 22.68 8.94 -5.88
C LEU A 39 22.33 7.48 -6.24
N PHE A 40 22.52 6.52 -5.32
CA PHE A 40 22.13 5.12 -5.49
C PHE A 40 21.03 4.68 -4.53
N LYS A 41 20.47 5.58 -3.70
CA LYS A 41 19.35 5.24 -2.78
C LYS A 41 18.04 4.96 -3.50
N ASN A 42 17.78 5.63 -4.62
CA ASN A 42 16.68 5.30 -5.51
C ASN A 42 17.05 4.13 -6.43
N GLN A 43 17.51 3.00 -5.87
CA GLN A 43 17.53 1.78 -6.66
C GLN A 43 16.08 1.45 -7.01
N LYS A 44 15.77 1.54 -8.31
CA LYS A 44 14.47 1.17 -8.89
C LYS A 44 13.96 -0.09 -8.20
N GLN A 45 12.80 -0.02 -7.56
CA GLN A 45 12.13 -1.22 -7.03
C GLN A 45 12.01 -2.23 -8.20
N ARG A 46 12.67 -3.39 -8.08
CA ARG A 46 12.70 -4.41 -9.14
C ARG A 46 11.68 -5.50 -8.87
N GLY A 47 10.97 -5.88 -9.94
CA GLY A 47 10.19 -7.12 -10.03
C GLY A 47 8.96 -7.15 -9.12
N SER A 48 9.06 -7.95 -8.05
CA SER A 48 7.95 -8.29 -7.17
C SER A 48 7.51 -7.13 -6.26
N GLU A 49 8.44 -6.29 -5.80
CA GLU A 49 8.11 -5.15 -4.93
C GLU A 49 7.33 -4.06 -5.64
N LEU A 50 7.72 -3.72 -6.87
CA LEU A 50 7.01 -2.72 -7.67
C LEU A 50 5.59 -3.19 -8.03
N PHE A 51 5.42 -4.50 -8.26
CA PHE A 51 4.11 -5.09 -8.51
C PHE A 51 3.23 -5.03 -7.25
N MET A 52 3.75 -5.42 -6.08
CA MET A 52 3.00 -5.35 -4.83
C MET A 52 2.63 -3.93 -4.42
N ALA A 53 3.54 -2.96 -4.61
CA ALA A 53 3.26 -1.56 -4.33
C ALA A 53 2.15 -1.00 -5.24
N ARG A 54 2.18 -1.33 -6.54
CA ARG A 54 1.14 -0.92 -7.50
C ARG A 54 -0.19 -1.60 -7.23
N LEU A 55 -0.18 -2.90 -6.92
CA LEU A 55 -1.37 -3.66 -6.57
C LEU A 55 -2.03 -3.05 -5.33
N THR A 56 -1.25 -2.78 -4.29
CA THR A 56 -1.74 -2.18 -3.04
C THR A 56 -2.29 -0.78 -3.27
N THR A 57 -1.63 0.02 -4.11
CA THR A 57 -2.12 1.33 -4.51
C THR A 57 -3.46 1.22 -5.28
N GLY A 58 -3.60 0.22 -6.16
CA GLY A 58 -4.86 -0.04 -6.84
C GLY A 58 -5.98 -0.43 -5.87
N VAL A 59 -5.70 -1.36 -4.95
CA VAL A 59 -6.69 -1.83 -3.97
C VAL A 59 -7.05 -0.71 -2.98
N SER A 60 -6.11 0.15 -2.59
CA SER A 60 -6.36 1.32 -1.73
C SER A 60 -7.28 2.35 -2.39
N ILE A 61 -7.10 2.62 -3.68
CA ILE A 61 -7.98 3.50 -4.45
C ILE A 61 -9.39 2.90 -4.55
N VAL A 62 -9.50 1.61 -4.86
CA VAL A 62 -10.79 0.92 -4.93
C VAL A 62 -11.51 1.00 -3.57
N PHE A 63 -10.81 0.70 -2.48
CA PHE A 63 -11.37 0.82 -1.14
C PHE A 63 -11.85 2.25 -0.83
N ALA A 64 -11.05 3.27 -1.16
CA ALA A 64 -11.43 4.66 -0.94
C ALA A 64 -12.69 5.05 -1.72
N VAL A 65 -12.81 4.64 -2.99
CA VAL A 65 -14.01 4.90 -3.80
C VAL A 65 -15.23 4.21 -3.20
N PHE A 66 -15.12 2.93 -2.83
CA PHE A 66 -16.23 2.20 -2.21
C PHE A 66 -16.62 2.78 -0.85
N ALA A 67 -15.66 3.27 -0.06
CA ALA A 67 -15.93 3.92 1.22
C ALA A 67 -16.70 5.24 1.04
N VAL A 68 -16.32 6.05 0.04
CA VAL A 68 -17.04 7.28 -0.30
C VAL A 68 -18.43 6.96 -0.83
N LEU A 69 -18.58 5.95 -1.70
CA LEU A 69 -19.89 5.52 -2.18
C LEU A 69 -20.79 5.03 -1.04
N ALA A 70 -20.24 4.28 -0.09
CA ALA A 70 -20.98 3.87 1.10
C ALA A 70 -21.50 5.07 1.87
N LEU A 71 -20.67 6.11 2.06
CA LEU A 71 -21.04 7.32 2.80
C LEU A 71 -22.05 8.21 2.06
N VAL A 72 -22.07 8.19 0.73
CA VAL A 72 -23.00 9.00 -0.06
C VAL A 72 -24.36 8.32 -0.25
N ILE A 73 -24.38 6.98 -0.35
CA ILE A 73 -25.59 6.20 -0.64
C ILE A 73 -26.37 5.83 0.63
N ILE A 74 -25.69 5.76 1.78
CA ILE A 74 -26.24 5.35 3.08
C ILE A 74 -26.21 6.53 4.04
#